data_AF-A0A7J8JUS3-F1
#
_entry.id   AF-A0A7J8JUS3-F1
#
_cell.length_a   1.000
_cell.length_b   1.000
_cell.length_c   1.000
_cell.angle_alpha   90.00
_cell.angle_beta   90.00
_cell.angle_gamma   90.00
#
_symmetry.space_group_name_H-M   'P 1'
#
loop_
_entity.id
_entity.type
_entity.pdbx_description
1 polymer ?
#
loop_
_entity_poly.entity_id
_entity_poly.type
_entity_poly.pdbx_seq_one_letter_code
_entity_poly.pdbx_strand_id
1 'polypeptide(L)'
;MDTILANAKYFDGDLSKVPTMALTVGVGTVMDAREVMILITGAHKAFALYKAIEEGVNHMWTVSAFQQHPQTIFVCDEDATLELRVKTVKYFKGLMHVHNKLVDPLYSMKEGN
;
A
#
# COMPACT_ATOMS: atom_id res chain seq x y z
N MET A 1 -14.21 -7.48 -4.26
CA MET A 1 -14.12 -6.69 -5.51
C MET A 1 -13.19 -7.44 -6.44
N ASP A 2 -13.70 -7.86 -7.60
CA ASP A 2 -12.92 -8.63 -8.57
C ASP A 2 -11.89 -7.74 -9.27
N THR A 3 -10.65 -8.24 -9.39
CA THR A 3 -9.56 -7.53 -10.10
C THR A 3 -9.90 -7.30 -11.57
N ILE A 4 -10.64 -8.22 -12.20
CA ILE A 4 -11.11 -8.09 -13.58
C ILE A 4 -12.06 -6.90 -13.69
N LEU A 5 -13.04 -6.82 -12.78
CA LEU A 5 -14.01 -5.72 -12.74
C LEU A 5 -13.35 -4.37 -12.46
N ALA A 6 -12.34 -4.32 -11.57
CA ALA A 6 -11.60 -3.10 -11.28
C ALA A 6 -10.82 -2.57 -12.50
N ASN A 7 -10.37 -3.47 -13.37
CA ASN A 7 -9.56 -3.16 -14.54
C ASN A 7 -10.36 -2.98 -15.84
N ALA A 8 -11.64 -3.41 -15.88
CA ALA A 8 -12.50 -3.34 -17.06
C ALA A 8 -12.60 -1.93 -17.68
N LYS A 9 -12.50 -0.88 -16.86
CA LYS A 9 -12.45 0.52 -17.31
C LYS A 9 -11.31 0.83 -18.30
N TYR A 10 -10.25 0.01 -18.30
CA TYR A 10 -9.12 0.12 -19.24
C TYR A 10 -9.33 -0.70 -20.53
N PHE A 11 -10.43 -1.44 -20.64
CA PHE A 11 -10.78 -2.31 -21.76
C PHE A 11 -12.18 -1.97 -22.30
N ASP A 12 -12.46 -0.68 -22.50
CA ASP A 12 -13.76 -0.15 -22.96
C ASP A 12 -14.96 -0.51 -22.06
N GLY A 13 -14.72 -0.93 -20.81
CA GLY A 13 -15.75 -1.46 -19.92
C GLY A 13 -16.15 -2.91 -20.22
N ASP A 14 -15.48 -3.58 -21.16
CA ASP A 14 -15.78 -4.95 -21.56
C ASP A 14 -14.95 -5.96 -20.75
N LEU A 15 -15.63 -6.70 -19.89
CA LEU A 15 -15.02 -7.73 -19.03
C LEU A 15 -14.36 -8.87 -19.84
N SER A 16 -14.86 -9.17 -21.05
CA SER A 16 -14.34 -10.26 -21.88
C SER A 16 -12.96 -9.95 -22.46
N LYS A 17 -12.60 -8.66 -22.54
CA LYS A 17 -11.32 -8.17 -23.04
C LYS A 17 -10.24 -8.11 -21.97
N VAL A 18 -10.61 -8.20 -20.69
CA VAL A 18 -9.65 -8.15 -19.59
C VAL A 18 -8.89 -9.49 -19.52
N PRO A 19 -7.54 -9.48 -19.51
CA PRO A 19 -6.75 -10.70 -19.40
C PRO A 19 -7.10 -11.50 -18.15
N THR A 20 -7.30 -12.81 -18.30
CA THR A 20 -7.66 -13.72 -17.21
C THR A 20 -6.46 -14.19 -16.38
N MET A 21 -5.25 -13.99 -16.89
CA MET A 21 -3.99 -14.37 -16.25
C MET A 21 -2.98 -13.23 -16.35
N ALA A 22 -2.08 -13.15 -15.39
CA ALA A 22 -0.98 -12.18 -15.36
C ALA A 22 0.30 -12.85 -14.84
N LEU A 23 1.45 -12.38 -15.34
CA LEU A 23 2.74 -12.68 -14.73
C LEU A 23 3.00 -11.66 -13.63
N THR A 24 3.26 -12.12 -12.41
CA THR A 24 3.51 -11.29 -11.24
C THR A 24 4.70 -11.82 -10.46
N VAL A 25 5.40 -10.92 -9.77
CA VAL A 25 6.35 -11.33 -8.73
C VAL A 25 5.59 -12.00 -7.59
N GLY A 26 6.24 -12.98 -6.94
CA GLY A 26 5.68 -13.63 -5.76
C GLY A 26 5.82 -12.76 -4.52
N VAL A 27 5.03 -13.05 -3.48
CA VAL A 27 5.14 -12.35 -2.18
C VAL A 27 6.56 -12.47 -1.62
N GLY A 28 7.18 -13.66 -1.69
CA GLY A 28 8.56 -13.88 -1.26
C GLY A 28 9.56 -12.95 -1.96
N THR A 29 9.43 -12.77 -3.27
CA THR A 29 10.31 -11.87 -4.04
C THR A 29 10.24 -10.42 -3.55
N VAL A 30 9.06 -9.94 -3.13
CA VAL A 30 8.92 -8.59 -2.57
C VAL A 30 9.42 -8.54 -1.11
N MET A 31 9.23 -9.63 -0.35
CA MET A 31 9.76 -9.77 1.02
C MET A 31 11.30 -9.83 1.07
N ASP A 32 11.97 -10.20 -0.03
CA ASP A 32 13.43 -10.21 -0.14
C ASP A 32 14.01 -8.80 -0.42
N ALA A 33 13.17 -7.79 -0.64
CA ALA A 33 13.62 -6.42 -0.82
C ALA A 33 14.28 -5.88 0.45
N ARG A 34 15.18 -4.88 0.29
CA ARG A 34 15.77 -4.20 1.46
C ARG A 34 14.75 -3.31 2.17
N GLU A 35 13.82 -2.77 1.40
CA GLU A 35 12.76 -1.87 1.86
C GLU A 35 11.56 -2.03 0.93
N VAL A 36 10.36 -2.00 1.51
CA VAL A 36 9.09 -2.09 0.78
C VAL A 36 8.27 -0.85 1.07
N MET A 37 7.86 -0.11 0.04
CA MET A 37 6.92 1.01 0.16
C MET A 37 5.61 0.68 -0.54
N ILE A 38 4.50 0.84 0.17
CA ILE A 38 3.15 0.57 -0.33
C ILE A 38 2.34 1.85 -0.30
N LEU A 39 1.88 2.29 -1.47
CA LEU A 39 1.02 3.47 -1.62
C LEU A 39 -0.45 3.04 -1.71
N ILE A 40 -1.30 3.64 -0.87
CA ILE A 40 -2.72 3.29 -0.77
C ILE A 40 -3.56 4.57 -0.76
N THR A 41 -4.41 4.74 -1.76
CA THR A 41 -5.22 5.96 -1.90
C THR A 41 -6.69 5.64 -2.17
N GLY A 42 -7.58 6.40 -1.53
CA GLY A 42 -9.02 6.40 -1.73
C GLY A 42 -9.78 5.39 -0.87
N ALA A 43 -11.04 5.74 -0.58
CA ALA A 43 -11.92 4.99 0.32
C ALA A 43 -12.14 3.52 -0.08
N HIS A 44 -12.14 3.24 -1.39
CA HIS A 44 -12.28 1.88 -1.93
C HIS A 44 -11.14 0.92 -1.53
N LYS A 45 -10.04 1.43 -0.96
CA LYS A 45 -8.92 0.64 -0.42
C LYS A 45 -8.89 0.57 1.11
N ALA A 46 -9.76 1.30 1.82
CA ALA A 46 -9.70 1.39 3.28
C ALA A 46 -9.85 0.03 3.97
N PHE A 47 -10.79 -0.80 3.49
CA PHE A 47 -10.98 -2.14 4.02
C PHE A 47 -9.75 -3.05 3.79
N ALA A 48 -9.10 -2.92 2.62
CA ALA A 48 -7.90 -3.69 2.33
C ALA A 48 -6.73 -3.26 3.23
N LEU A 49 -6.59 -1.96 3.52
CA LEU A 49 -5.60 -1.46 4.48
C LEU A 49 -5.86 -1.98 5.89
N TYR A 50 -7.09 -1.92 6.38
CA TYR A 50 -7.49 -2.49 7.66
C TYR A 50 -7.08 -3.97 7.79
N LYS A 51 -7.42 -4.79 6.78
CA LYS A 51 -7.03 -6.21 6.74
C LYS A 51 -5.52 -6.43 6.68
N ALA A 52 -4.78 -5.51 6.07
CA ALA A 52 -3.34 -5.62 5.90
C ALA A 52 -2.55 -5.26 7.17
N ILE A 53 -3.03 -4.35 8.03
CA ILE A 53 -2.24 -3.84 9.17
C ILE A 53 -2.87 -4.02 10.55
N GLU A 54 -4.20 -4.18 10.66
CA GLU A 54 -4.88 -4.36 11.95
C GLU A 54 -5.28 -5.81 12.23
N GLU A 55 -5.50 -6.61 11.18
CA GLU A 55 -5.68 -8.05 11.30
C GLU A 55 -4.35 -8.80 11.15
N GLY A 56 -4.32 -10.07 11.54
CA GLY A 56 -3.13 -10.91 11.44
C GLY A 56 -2.78 -11.31 10.01
N VAL A 57 -1.56 -11.82 9.84
CA VAL A 57 -1.04 -12.33 8.56
C VAL A 57 -1.96 -13.40 7.98
N ASN A 58 -2.44 -13.19 6.76
CA ASN A 58 -3.38 -14.06 6.06
C ASN A 58 -3.13 -14.03 4.54
N HIS A 59 -3.06 -15.20 3.90
CA HIS A 59 -2.84 -15.34 2.46
C HIS A 59 -4.00 -14.81 1.60
N MET A 60 -5.21 -14.65 2.15
CA MET A 60 -6.33 -13.97 1.47
C MET A 60 -6.09 -12.46 1.33
N TRP A 61 -5.20 -11.90 2.16
CA TRP A 61 -4.81 -10.48 2.16
C TRP A 61 -3.29 -10.40 2.13
N THR A 62 -2.69 -10.73 0.99
CA THR A 62 -1.24 -10.94 0.84
C THR A 62 -0.37 -9.79 1.33
N VAL A 63 -0.88 -8.54 1.31
CA VAL A 63 -0.19 -7.36 1.88
C VAL A 63 0.07 -7.48 3.39
N SER A 64 -0.73 -8.27 4.11
CA SER A 64 -0.49 -8.57 5.53
C SER A 64 0.84 -9.28 5.79
N ALA A 65 1.43 -9.94 4.79
CA ALA A 65 2.76 -10.55 4.92
C ALA A 65 3.84 -9.52 5.30
N PHE A 66 3.70 -8.26 4.87
CA PHE A 66 4.67 -7.20 5.16
C PHE A 66 4.70 -6.75 6.62
N GLN A 67 3.78 -7.25 7.47
CA GLN A 67 3.91 -7.15 8.93
C GLN A 67 5.15 -7.88 9.46
N GLN A 68 5.66 -8.86 8.71
CA GLN A 68 6.87 -9.63 9.06
C GLN A 68 8.13 -9.11 8.37
N HIS A 69 8.00 -8.12 7.48
CA HIS A 69 9.13 -7.53 6.77
C HIS A 69 9.82 -6.49 7.66
N PRO A 70 11.17 -6.50 7.76
CA PRO A 70 11.89 -5.64 8.70
C PRO A 70 11.77 -4.14 8.42
N GLN A 71 11.53 -3.75 7.16
CA GLN A 71 11.44 -2.34 6.76
C GLN A 71 10.33 -2.10 5.73
N THR A 72 9.12 -1.84 6.22
CA THR A 72 7.94 -1.55 5.39
C THR A 72 7.39 -0.16 5.70
N ILE A 73 7.12 0.62 4.66
CA ILE A 73 6.47 1.93 4.73
C ILE A 73 5.11 1.87 4.04
N PHE A 74 4.05 2.23 4.76
CA PHE A 74 2.73 2.46 4.19
C PHE A 74 2.49 3.96 4.03
N VAL A 75 2.29 4.41 2.80
CA VAL A 75 1.94 5.79 2.47
C VAL A 75 0.47 5.81 2.09
N CYS A 76 -0.35 6.55 2.85
CA CYS A 76 -1.80 6.54 2.67
C CYS A 76 -2.36 7.97 2.63
N ASP A 77 -3.46 8.17 1.90
CA ASP A 77 -4.30 9.36 2.04
C ASP A 77 -5.32 9.18 3.19
N GLU A 78 -6.03 10.26 3.54
CA GLU A 78 -7.02 10.23 4.63
C GLU A 78 -8.15 9.23 4.34
N ASP A 79 -8.65 9.20 3.10
CA ASP A 79 -9.75 8.32 2.68
C ASP A 79 -9.40 6.83 2.81
N ALA A 80 -8.15 6.44 2.58
CA ALA A 80 -7.69 5.07 2.81
C ALA A 80 -7.72 4.66 4.29
N THR A 81 -7.82 5.60 5.24
CA THR A 81 -7.80 5.29 6.68
C THR A 81 -9.19 5.11 7.31
N LEU A 82 -10.27 5.20 6.53
CA LEU A 82 -11.65 5.21 7.04
C LEU A 82 -12.05 3.97 7.87
N GLU A 83 -11.46 2.81 7.57
CA GLU A 83 -11.74 1.54 8.26
C GLU A 83 -10.75 1.25 9.40
N LEU A 84 -9.77 2.12 9.62
CA LEU A 84 -8.78 1.95 10.69
C LEU A 84 -9.33 2.44 12.04
N ARG A 85 -8.85 1.83 13.13
CA ARG A 85 -9.16 2.33 14.47
C ARG A 85 -8.59 3.72 14.64
N VAL A 86 -9.38 4.59 15.28
CA VAL A 86 -8.95 5.97 15.64
C VAL A 86 -7.62 5.98 16.39
N LYS A 87 -7.36 4.98 17.25
CA LYS A 87 -6.10 4.85 17.98
C LYS A 87 -4.90 4.64 17.04
N THR A 88 -5.05 3.82 16.01
CA THR A 88 -4.02 3.52 15.01
C THR A 88 -3.68 4.79 14.23
N VAL A 89 -4.70 5.47 13.71
CA VAL A 89 -4.51 6.72 12.95
C VAL A 89 -3.86 7.80 13.82
N LYS A 90 -4.32 8.00 15.06
CA LYS A 90 -3.74 8.98 15.99
C LYS A 90 -2.28 8.69 16.30
N TYR A 91 -1.93 7.42 16.51
CA TYR A 91 -0.54 7.01 16.78
C TYR A 91 0.38 7.42 15.62
N PHE A 92 0.06 7.01 14.39
CA PHE A 92 0.91 7.31 13.23
C PHE A 92 0.90 8.80 12.85
N LYS A 93 -0.23 9.50 13.00
CA LYS A 93 -0.26 10.97 12.85
C LYS A 93 0.66 11.67 13.85
N GLY A 94 0.73 11.19 15.09
CA GLY A 94 1.66 11.69 16.10
C GLY A 94 3.13 11.53 15.72
N LEU A 95 3.46 10.51 14.93
CA LEU A 95 4.82 10.25 14.44
C LEU A 95 5.19 11.01 13.15
N MET A 96 4.25 11.73 12.53
CA MET A 96 4.51 12.40 11.24
C MET A 96 5.64 13.41 11.29
N HIS A 97 5.86 14.09 12.43
CA HIS A 97 7.00 15.00 12.60
C HIS A 97 8.37 14.29 12.54
N VAL A 98 8.41 13.00 12.92
CA VAL A 98 9.60 12.15 12.77
C VAL A 98 9.71 11.66 11.34
N HIS A 99 8.63 11.12 10.78
CA HIS A 99 8.64 10.52 9.45
C HIS A 99 8.80 11.53 8.31
N ASN A 100 8.36 12.78 8.49
CA ASN A 100 8.60 13.83 7.49
C ASN A 100 10.09 14.14 7.30
N LYS A 101 10.95 13.80 8.26
CA LYS A 101 12.41 13.89 8.10
C LYS A 101 12.96 12.96 7.01
N LEU A 102 12.16 11.98 6.57
CA LEU A 102 12.51 11.12 5.43
C LEU A 102 12.43 11.86 4.09
N VAL A 103 11.68 12.97 4.03
CA VAL A 103 11.43 13.74 2.80
C VAL A 103 11.83 15.21 2.92
N ASP A 104 12.17 15.68 4.12
CA ASP A 104 12.55 17.06 4.42
C ASP A 104 13.87 17.11 5.23
N PRO A 105 14.95 17.73 4.72
CA PRO A 105 15.03 18.47 3.45
C PRO A 105 14.98 17.55 2.23
N LEU A 106 14.33 18.00 1.17
CA LEU A 106 14.32 17.30 -0.11
C LEU A 106 15.64 17.52 -0.83
N TYR A 107 16.46 16.48 -0.92
CA TYR A 107 17.75 16.56 -1.59
C TYR A 107 17.59 16.78 -3.10
N SER A 108 18.40 17.69 -3.65
CA SER A 108 18.46 18.00 -5.08
C SER A 108 19.87 17.77 -5.60
N MET A 109 19.99 17.10 -6.75
CA MET A 109 21.29 16.91 -7.42
C MET A 109 21.87 18.22 -8.00
N LYS A 110 21.12 19.34 -7.98
CA LYS A 110 21.58 20.63 -8.53
C LYS A 110 22.57 21.38 -7.64
N GLU A 111 22.69 21.00 -6.36
CA GLU A 111 23.60 21.66 -5.40
C GLU A 111 24.94 20.91 -5.24
N GLY A 112 25.34 20.19 -6.28
CA GLY A 112 26.63 19.50 -6.37
C GLY A 112 27.48 20.02 -7.52
N ASN A 113 27.96 21.26 -7.41
CA ASN A 113 29.19 21.76 -8.06
C ASN A 113 29.70 23.03 -7.35
#